data_AF-A0A356XDD9-F1
#
_entry.id   AF-A0A356XDD9-F1
#
_cell.length_a   1.000
_cell.length_b   1.000
_cell.length_c   1.000
_cell.angle_alpha   90.00
_cell.angle_beta   90.00
_cell.angle_gamma   90.00
#
_symmetry.space_group_name_H-M   'P 1'
#
loop_
_entity.id
_entity.type
_entity.pdbx_description
1 polymer ?
#
loop_
_entity_poly.entity_id
_entity_poly.type
_entity_poly.pdbx_seq_one_letter_code
_entity_poly.pdbx_strand_id
1 'polypeptide(L)'
;SAMFRVAITQTIEIPLLEASLSEIPEPPPRSRGKADPLVFIYFTQPGDTIWGIAKKYRIPLRRIQNMNPLRDENLLPGTQIIITG
;
A
#
# COMPACT_ATOMS: atom_id res chain seq x y z
N SER A 1 3.50 60.90 -6.92
CA SER A 1 2.64 59.84 -7.49
C SER A 1 3.48 58.67 -7.94
N ALA A 2 3.28 57.49 -7.34
CA ALA A 2 3.67 56.22 -7.91
C ALA A 2 2.73 55.15 -7.33
N MET A 3 1.93 54.51 -8.19
CA MET A 3 1.00 53.45 -7.82
C MET A 3 1.61 52.13 -8.32
N PHE A 4 2.15 51.33 -7.41
CA PHE A 4 2.58 49.96 -7.73
C PHE A 4 1.34 49.07 -7.76
N ARG A 5 0.93 48.65 -8.96
CA ARG A 5 -0.15 47.67 -9.12
C ARG A 5 0.47 46.28 -9.05
N VAL A 6 0.18 45.56 -7.97
CA VAL A 6 0.50 44.13 -7.84
C VAL A 6 -0.49 43.35 -8.70
N ALA A 7 0.00 42.61 -9.70
CA ALA A 7 -0.80 41.67 -10.46
C ALA A 7 -0.95 40.37 -9.66
N ILE A 8 -2.08 40.20 -8.96
CA ILE A 8 -2.39 38.99 -8.18
C ILE A 8 -3.16 37.98 -9.03
N THR A 9 -2.45 37.37 -9.98
CA THR A 9 -2.73 36.02 -10.51
C THR A 9 -1.43 35.47 -11.08
N GLN A 10 -0.45 35.18 -10.22
CA GLN A 10 0.69 34.38 -10.66
C GLN A 10 0.22 32.92 -10.66
N THR A 11 -0.13 32.42 -11.85
CA THR A 11 -0.30 30.98 -12.06
C THR A 11 1.07 30.33 -11.94
N ILE A 12 1.29 29.56 -10.87
CA ILE A 12 2.46 28.71 -10.74
C ILE A 12 2.18 27.49 -11.60
N GLU A 13 2.78 27.43 -12.79
CA GLU A 13 2.87 26.17 -13.52
C GLU A 13 3.84 25.28 -12.74
N ILE A 14 3.29 24.37 -11.93
CA ILE A 14 4.06 23.25 -11.42
C ILE A 14 4.49 22.49 -12.67
N PRO A 15 5.80 22.31 -12.96
CA PRO A 15 6.21 21.35 -13.97
C PRO A 15 5.68 20.02 -13.47
N LEU A 16 4.58 19.55 -14.07
CA LEU A 16 4.10 18.22 -13.84
C LEU A 16 5.32 17.33 -14.06
N LEU A 17 5.69 16.54 -13.05
CA LEU A 17 6.76 15.54 -13.14
C LEU A 17 6.32 14.46 -14.15
N GLU A 18 6.08 14.82 -15.41
CA GLU A 18 5.75 13.88 -16.47
C GLU A 18 6.92 12.94 -16.74
N ALA A 19 8.15 13.41 -16.48
CA ALA A 19 9.37 12.61 -16.59
C ALA A 19 9.45 11.41 -15.62
N SER A 20 8.60 11.36 -14.58
CA SER A 20 8.58 10.23 -13.64
C SER A 20 7.49 9.19 -13.94
N LEU A 21 6.58 9.44 -14.89
CA LEU A 21 5.51 8.49 -15.24
C LEU A 21 5.96 7.45 -16.27
N SER A 22 7.03 7.72 -17.01
CA SER A 22 7.60 6.83 -18.04
C SER A 22 8.79 6.00 -17.57
N GLU A 23 9.30 6.22 -16.37
CA GLU A 23 10.40 5.45 -15.75
C GLU A 23 9.94 4.47 -14.67
N ILE A 24 8.63 4.27 -14.46
CA ILE A 24 8.19 3.09 -13.73
C ILE A 24 8.53 1.92 -14.65
N PRO A 25 9.55 1.09 -14.36
CA PRO A 25 9.87 -0.03 -15.22
C PRO A 25 8.58 -0.83 -15.37
N GLU A 26 8.13 -1.01 -16.61
CA GLU A 26 7.00 -1.90 -16.84
C GLU A 26 7.33 -3.18 -16.10
N PRO A 27 6.47 -3.64 -15.16
CA PRO A 27 6.75 -4.87 -14.45
C PRO A 27 7.07 -5.92 -15.51
N PRO A 28 8.19 -6.64 -15.37
CA PRO A 28 8.66 -7.55 -16.41
C PRO A 28 7.48 -8.40 -16.88
N PRO A 29 7.33 -8.66 -18.19
CA PRO A 29 6.17 -9.34 -18.74
C PRO A 29 5.92 -10.59 -17.91
N ARG A 30 4.85 -10.54 -17.09
CA ARG A 30 4.54 -11.58 -16.10
C ARG A 30 4.46 -12.89 -16.88
N SER A 31 5.46 -13.75 -16.68
CA SER A 31 5.57 -14.99 -17.42
C SER A 31 4.27 -15.76 -17.24
N ARG A 32 3.54 -15.97 -18.33
CA ARG A 32 2.28 -16.71 -18.39
C ARG A 32 2.55 -18.12 -17.83
N GLY A 33 2.24 -18.36 -16.55
CA GLY A 33 2.52 -19.64 -15.90
C GLY A 33 2.27 -19.73 -14.40
N LYS A 34 2.24 -18.62 -13.65
CA LYS A 34 1.73 -18.58 -12.27
C LYS A 34 0.92 -17.31 -12.11
N ALA A 35 -0.32 -17.43 -11.66
CA ALA A 35 -1.10 -16.26 -11.25
C ALA A 35 -0.27 -15.49 -10.21
N ASP A 36 -0.10 -14.19 -10.40
CA ASP A 36 0.55 -13.37 -9.38
C ASP A 36 -0.23 -13.54 -8.08
N PRO A 37 0.46 -13.72 -6.94
CA PRO A 37 -0.22 -13.85 -5.67
C PRO A 37 -1.09 -12.62 -5.46
N LEU A 38 -2.39 -12.82 -5.26
CA LEU A 38 -3.28 -11.73 -4.91
C LEU A 38 -2.89 -11.27 -3.50
N VAL A 39 -2.33 -10.06 -3.42
CA VAL A 39 -1.96 -9.42 -2.16
C VAL A 39 -3.15 -8.60 -1.68
N PHE A 40 -3.62 -8.91 -0.47
CA PHE A 40 -4.68 -8.20 0.23
C PHE A 40 -4.12 -7.55 1.48
N ILE A 41 -4.54 -6.32 1.75
CA ILE A 41 -4.20 -5.60 2.98
C ILE A 41 -5.43 -5.60 3.89
N TYR A 42 -5.27 -6.11 5.11
CA TYR A 42 -6.30 -6.13 6.13
C TYR A 42 -5.90 -5.24 7.30
N PHE A 43 -6.83 -4.38 7.73
CA PHE A 43 -6.67 -3.59 8.96
C PHE A 43 -7.41 -4.29 10.10
N THR A 44 -6.67 -4.61 11.14
CA THR A 44 -7.18 -5.35 12.30
C THR A 44 -8.24 -4.57 13.07
N GLN A 45 -9.18 -5.29 13.64
CA GLN A 45 -10.24 -4.77 14.50
C GLN A 45 -10.00 -5.16 15.97
N PRO A 46 -10.66 -4.50 16.94
CA PRO A 46 -10.61 -4.91 18.33
C PRO A 46 -11.00 -6.38 18.51
N GLY A 47 -10.11 -7.16 19.14
CA GLY A 47 -10.31 -8.59 19.37
C GLY A 47 -9.83 -9.51 18.24
N ASP A 48 -9.29 -8.97 17.15
CA ASP A 48 -8.67 -9.79 16.11
C ASP A 48 -7.40 -10.49 16.62
N THR A 49 -7.19 -11.71 16.13
CA THR A 49 -5.96 -12.48 16.34
C THR A 49 -5.43 -12.94 14.99
N ILE A 50 -4.12 -13.16 14.88
CA ILE A 50 -3.53 -13.68 13.63
C ILE A 50 -4.17 -15.03 13.26
N TRP A 51 -4.45 -15.87 14.27
CA TRP A 51 -5.15 -17.14 14.06
C TRP A 51 -6.58 -16.96 13.51
N GLY A 52 -7.35 -16.02 14.06
CA GLY A 52 -8.69 -15.71 13.57
C GLY A 52 -8.69 -15.22 12.12
N ILE A 53 -7.75 -14.35 11.77
CA ILE A 53 -7.55 -13.84 10.40
C ILE A 53 -7.15 -14.99 9.47
N ALA A 54 -6.17 -15.81 9.86
CA ALA A 54 -5.73 -16.98 9.11
C ALA A 54 -6.90 -17.93 8.79
N LYS A 55 -7.74 -18.23 9.80
CA LYS A 55 -8.92 -19.08 9.64
C LYS A 55 -9.97 -18.46 8.73
N LYS A 56 -10.24 -17.16 8.88
CA LYS A 56 -11.22 -16.41 8.07
C LYS A 56 -10.86 -16.43 6.58
N TYR A 57 -9.60 -16.22 6.25
CA TYR A 57 -9.12 -16.19 4.86
C TYR A 57 -8.60 -17.54 4.36
N ARG A 58 -8.68 -18.60 5.18
CA ARG A 58 -8.18 -19.96 4.88
C ARG A 58 -6.72 -19.98 4.45
N ILE A 59 -5.90 -19.14 5.07
CA ILE A 59 -4.48 -19.01 4.78
C ILE A 59 -3.68 -19.62 5.94
N PRO A 60 -2.60 -20.38 5.65
CA PRO A 60 -1.77 -20.94 6.71
C PRO A 60 -1.21 -19.84 7.63
N LEU A 61 -1.35 -20.02 8.94
CA LEU A 61 -0.87 -19.06 9.95
C LEU A 61 0.60 -18.66 9.72
N ARG A 62 1.44 -19.66 9.46
CA ARG A 62 2.88 -19.47 9.19
C ARG A 62 3.13 -18.57 7.98
N ARG A 63 2.27 -18.62 6.95
CA ARG A 63 2.38 -17.73 5.79
C ARG A 63 2.14 -16.28 6.19
N ILE A 64 1.12 -16.02 6.99
CA ILE A 64 0.83 -14.66 7.49
C ILE A 64 1.97 -14.17 8.39
N GLN A 65 2.51 -15.01 9.28
CA GLN A 65 3.65 -14.66 10.13
C GLN A 65 4.94 -14.41 9.36
N ASN A 66 5.20 -15.16 8.28
CA ASN A 66 6.39 -14.93 7.45
C ASN A 66 6.31 -13.60 6.68
N MET A 67 5.11 -13.16 6.31
CA MET A 67 4.89 -11.93 5.55
C MET A 67 4.80 -10.69 6.44
N ASN A 68 4.39 -10.87 7.69
CA ASN A 68 4.22 -9.79 8.64
C ASN A 68 5.16 -10.07 9.81
N PRO A 69 6.30 -9.37 9.94
CA PRO A 69 7.25 -9.57 11.04
C PRO A 69 6.68 -9.05 12.37
N LEU A 70 5.61 -9.69 12.83
CA LEU A 70 4.90 -9.38 14.05
C LEU A 70 5.56 -10.17 15.18
N ARG A 71 6.14 -9.43 16.12
CA ARG A 71 6.78 -10.01 17.31
C ARG A 71 5.79 -10.32 18.43
N ASP A 72 4.64 -9.64 18.43
CA ASP A 72 3.60 -9.79 19.43
C ASP A 72 2.35 -10.48 18.86
N GLU A 73 1.78 -11.39 19.65
CA GLU A 73 0.52 -12.08 19.34
C GLU A 73 -0.70 -11.15 19.51
N ASN A 74 -0.53 -10.06 20.27
CA ASN A 74 -1.56 -9.04 20.48
C ASN A 74 -1.55 -8.03 19.33
N LEU A 75 -2.50 -8.18 18.42
CA LEU A 75 -2.73 -7.22 17.34
C LEU A 75 -3.40 -5.97 17.89
N LEU A 76 -2.73 -4.83 17.79
CA LEU A 76 -3.34 -3.54 18.06
C LEU A 76 -4.38 -3.24 16.96
N PRO A 77 -5.59 -2.76 17.30
CA PRO A 77 -6.56 -2.35 16.29
C PRO A 77 -5.98 -1.33 15.31
N GLY A 78 -6.27 -1.50 14.02
CA GLY A 78 -5.71 -0.70 12.94
C GLY A 78 -4.32 -1.16 12.45
N THR A 79 -3.74 -2.20 13.04
CA THR A 79 -2.51 -2.82 12.52
C THR A 79 -2.75 -3.36 11.11
N GLN A 80 -1.84 -3.06 10.20
CA GLN A 80 -1.84 -3.54 8.83
C GLN A 80 -1.33 -4.98 8.78
N ILE A 81 -2.10 -5.86 8.13
CA ILE A 81 -1.75 -7.26 7.91
C ILE A 81 -1.79 -7.54 6.41
N ILE A 82 -0.65 -7.97 5.88
CA ILE A 82 -0.50 -8.41 4.51
C ILE A 82 -0.93 -9.88 4.43
N ILE A 83 -1.87 -10.17 3.55
CA ILE A 83 -2.46 -11.48 3.33
C ILE A 83 -2.24 -11.83 1.85
N THR A 84 -1.62 -12.98 1.55
CA THR A 84 -1.44 -13.44 0.15
C THR A 84 -2.09 -14.80 -0.10
N GLY A 85 -2.88 -14.87 -1.17
CA GLY A 85 -3.52 -16.08 -1.68
C GLY A 85 -2.53 -17.05 -2.31
#